data_AF-K2EVH8-F1
#
_entry.id   AF-K2EVH8-F1
#
_cell.length_a   1.000
_cell.length_b   1.000
_cell.length_c   1.000
_cell.angle_alpha   90.00
_cell.angle_beta   90.00
_cell.angle_gamma   90.00
#
_symmetry.space_group_name_H-M   'P 1'
#
loop_
_entity.id
_entity.type
_entity.pdbx_description
1 polymer ?
#
loop_
_entity_poly.entity_id
_entity_poly.type
_entity_poly.pdbx_seq_one_letter_code
_entity_poly.pdbx_strand_id
1 'polypeptide(L)'
;MPNAGKSSLLNKLTSANVRTANYPFTTLEPNLGVYNGKVIADVPGLIEGASTGKGSGIKFLKHFEKVDMIFHCISVESTDVTTEYNTVINELKSYNPRLPEKKSIILLTKTDLVDKKQIEKKVKELKKFNKAILAVSIYDDKSLDELKRLLIIE
;
A
#
# COMPACT_ATOMS: atom_id res chain seq x y z
N MET A 1 6.49 3.98 3.38
CA MET A 1 7.97 4.11 3.49
C MET A 1 8.70 3.32 2.40
N PRO A 2 9.98 3.66 2.12
CA PRO A 2 10.88 2.79 1.37
C PRO A 2 10.91 1.39 2.00
N ASN A 3 11.07 0.35 1.18
CA ASN A 3 11.22 -1.05 1.61
C ASN A 3 10.02 -1.70 2.37
N ALA A 4 8.80 -1.15 2.29
CA ALA A 4 7.59 -1.82 2.83
C ALA A 4 7.12 -3.06 2.02
N GLY A 5 7.92 -3.61 1.11
CA GLY A 5 7.58 -4.80 0.34
C GLY A 5 6.52 -4.64 -0.76
N LYS A 6 6.09 -3.40 -1.08
CA LYS A 6 5.00 -3.09 -2.03
C LYS A 6 5.20 -3.70 -3.43
N SER A 7 6.36 -3.45 -4.06
CA SER A 7 6.65 -3.94 -5.41
C SER A 7 6.72 -5.46 -5.45
N SER A 8 7.35 -6.08 -4.45
CA SER A 8 7.39 -7.55 -4.33
C SER A 8 6.00 -8.15 -4.16
N LEU A 9 5.15 -7.52 -3.35
CA LEU A 9 3.77 -7.95 -3.16
C LEU A 9 2.95 -7.82 -4.46
N LEU A 10 3.07 -6.70 -5.17
CA LEU A 10 2.44 -6.49 -6.48
C LEU A 10 2.85 -7.59 -7.47
N ASN A 11 4.15 -7.86 -7.57
CA ASN A 11 4.70 -8.87 -8.48
C ASN A 11 4.16 -10.27 -8.15
N LYS A 12 4.11 -10.62 -6.85
CA LYS A 12 3.63 -11.91 -6.38
C LYS A 12 2.12 -12.08 -6.63
N LEU A 13 1.33 -11.03 -6.47
CA LEU A 13 -0.12 -11.05 -6.69
C LEU A 13 -0.51 -11.14 -8.17
N THR A 14 0.24 -10.49 -9.05
CA THR A 14 -0.16 -10.28 -10.45
C THR A 14 0.50 -11.23 -11.44
N SER A 15 1.31 -12.17 -10.93
CA SER A 15 1.96 -13.26 -11.70
C SER A 15 2.48 -12.81 -13.08
N ALA A 16 3.62 -12.13 -13.07
CA ALA A 16 4.49 -11.84 -14.23
C ALA A 16 3.97 -10.87 -15.32
N ASN A 17 2.77 -10.29 -15.22
CA ASN A 17 2.33 -9.22 -16.14
C ASN A 17 2.32 -7.84 -15.47
N VAL A 18 3.46 -7.45 -14.90
CA VAL A 18 3.68 -6.03 -14.57
C VAL A 18 3.97 -5.31 -15.87
N ARG A 19 2.99 -4.56 -16.37
CA ARG A 19 3.23 -3.64 -17.49
C ARG A 19 3.60 -2.30 -16.87
N THR A 20 4.84 -1.84 -17.07
CA THR A 20 5.16 -0.41 -16.99
C THR A 20 4.25 0.27 -18.00
N ALA A 21 3.19 0.89 -17.51
CA ALA A 21 2.22 1.53 -18.37
C ALA A 21 2.64 2.98 -18.55
N ASN A 22 3.19 3.29 -19.72
CA ASN A 22 3.51 4.65 -20.14
C ASN A 22 2.21 5.36 -20.51
N TYR A 23 1.41 5.69 -19.50
CA TYR A 23 0.27 6.56 -19.71
C TYR A 23 0.80 7.98 -19.95
N PRO A 24 0.32 8.70 -20.98
CA PRO A 24 0.89 9.97 -21.45
C PRO A 24 0.78 11.14 -20.45
N PHE A 25 0.38 10.87 -19.21
CA PHE A 25 0.11 11.84 -18.16
C PHE A 25 0.93 11.61 -16.86
N THR A 26 1.80 10.59 -16.79
CA THR A 26 2.61 10.30 -15.60
C THR A 26 4.03 10.87 -15.70
N THR A 27 4.55 11.48 -14.63
CA THR A 27 5.94 11.99 -14.53
C THR A 27 6.84 11.11 -13.65
N LEU A 28 6.24 10.21 -12.87
CA LEU A 28 6.85 9.05 -12.21
C LEU A 28 5.94 7.87 -12.55
N GLU A 29 6.49 6.80 -13.13
CA GLU A 29 5.70 5.64 -13.57
C GLU A 29 5.39 4.75 -12.35
N PRO A 30 4.12 4.59 -11.92
CA PRO A 30 3.79 3.58 -10.92
C PRO A 30 3.99 2.19 -11.51
N ASN A 31 4.40 1.22 -10.69
CA ASN A 31 4.37 -0.17 -11.13
C ASN A 31 2.90 -0.63 -11.12
N LEU A 32 2.40 -1.12 -12.25
CA LEU A 32 1.03 -1.61 -12.37
C LEU A 32 1.02 -3.11 -12.63
N GLY A 33 0.03 -3.79 -12.06
CA GLY A 33 -0.28 -5.16 -12.42
C GLY A 33 -1.78 -5.40 -12.39
N VAL A 34 -2.21 -6.48 -13.02
CA VAL A 34 -3.63 -6.84 -13.10
C VAL A 34 -3.86 -8.14 -12.36
N TYR A 35 -4.85 -8.16 -11.47
CA TYR A 35 -5.31 -9.37 -10.80
C TYR A 35 -6.83 -9.43 -10.85
N ASN A 36 -7.37 -10.51 -11.40
CA ASN A 36 -8.81 -10.75 -11.55
C ASN A 36 -9.59 -9.55 -12.15
N GLY A 37 -9.07 -8.96 -13.23
CA GLY A 37 -9.69 -7.81 -13.90
C GLY A 37 -9.51 -6.46 -13.20
N LYS A 38 -8.93 -6.42 -11.99
CA LYS A 38 -8.64 -5.18 -11.26
C LYS A 38 -7.19 -4.73 -11.50
N VAL A 39 -7.01 -3.43 -11.68
CA VAL A 39 -5.68 -2.80 -11.78
C VAL A 39 -5.19 -2.50 -10.37
N ILE A 40 -4.01 -3.02 -10.03
CA ILE A 40 -3.31 -2.74 -8.78
C ILE A 40 -2.11 -1.87 -9.12
N ALA A 41 -1.94 -0.78 -8.39
CA ALA A 41 -0.82 0.13 -8.55
C ALA A 41 0.05 0.13 -7.29
N ASP A 42 1.35 -0.14 -7.45
CA ASP A 42 2.35 0.19 -6.44
C ASP A 42 2.76 1.65 -6.64
N VAL A 43 2.54 2.42 -5.58
CA VAL A 43 2.84 3.83 -5.54
C VAL A 43 4.19 4.00 -4.85
N PRO A 44 5.22 4.49 -5.57
CA PRO A 44 6.46 4.90 -4.94
C PRO A 44 6.11 5.91 -3.85
N GLY A 45 6.72 5.74 -2.66
CA GLY A 45 6.35 6.43 -1.42
C GLY A 45 6.01 7.89 -1.68
N LEU A 46 4.86 8.35 -1.16
CA LEU A 46 4.09 9.55 -1.52
C LEU A 46 4.95 10.81 -1.57
N ILE A 47 5.77 10.84 -2.62
CA ILE A 47 6.53 11.91 -3.23
C ILE A 47 7.14 12.85 -2.18
N GLU A 48 8.36 12.54 -1.72
CA GLU A 48 9.26 13.55 -1.15
C GLU A 48 9.25 14.77 -2.10
N GLY A 49 8.54 15.84 -1.72
CA GLY A 49 8.37 17.03 -2.56
C GLY A 49 7.08 17.17 -3.38
N ALA A 50 6.04 16.34 -3.22
CA ALA A 50 4.72 16.69 -3.80
C ALA A 50 4.11 17.93 -3.11
N SER A 51 4.41 18.12 -1.82
CA SER A 51 4.02 19.30 -1.05
C SER A 51 4.78 20.57 -1.44
N THR A 52 5.91 20.47 -2.17
CA THR A 52 6.70 21.64 -2.60
C THR A 52 6.30 22.19 -3.98
N GLY A 53 5.19 21.73 -4.55
CA GLY A 53 4.51 22.41 -5.67
C GLY A 53 5.17 22.25 -7.05
N LYS A 54 6.19 21.40 -7.22
CA LYS A 54 6.71 21.07 -8.55
C LYS A 54 5.68 20.16 -9.24
N GLY A 55 5.06 20.66 -10.32
CA GLY A 55 3.82 20.15 -10.95
C GLY A 55 3.77 18.70 -11.44
N SER A 56 4.78 17.87 -11.20
CA SER A 56 4.81 16.43 -11.46
C SER A 56 4.07 15.62 -10.38
N GLY A 57 4.18 15.99 -9.10
CA GLY A 57 3.59 15.23 -7.99
C GLY A 57 2.07 15.30 -7.91
N ILE A 58 1.49 16.49 -8.18
CA ILE A 58 0.04 16.72 -8.17
C ILE A 58 -0.67 15.89 -9.24
N LYS A 59 -0.07 15.72 -10.43
CA LYS A 59 -0.65 14.93 -11.53
C LYS A 59 -0.72 13.44 -11.18
N PHE A 60 0.31 12.91 -10.54
CA PHE A 60 0.34 11.52 -10.10
C PHE A 60 -0.78 11.25 -9.07
N LEU A 61 -0.91 12.12 -8.07
CA LEU A 61 -1.87 11.94 -6.99
C LEU A 61 -3.34 12.12 -7.41
N LYS A 62 -3.65 12.78 -8.55
CA LYS A 62 -5.01 12.79 -9.12
C LYS A 62 -5.53 11.39 -9.46
N HIS A 63 -4.63 10.43 -9.68
CA HIS A 63 -5.01 9.04 -9.93
C HIS A 63 -5.48 8.33 -8.66
N PHE A 64 -5.02 8.76 -7.47
CA PHE A 64 -5.53 8.24 -6.19
C PHE A 64 -7.00 8.57 -5.98
N GLU A 65 -7.52 9.64 -6.57
CA GLU A 65 -8.95 9.97 -6.44
C GLU A 65 -9.84 8.90 -7.08
N LYS A 66 -9.32 8.17 -8.08
CA LYS A 66 -10.04 7.15 -8.84
C LYS A 66 -9.88 5.73 -8.28
N VAL A 67 -9.08 5.52 -7.23
CA VAL A 67 -8.92 4.17 -6.65
C VAL A 67 -10.08 3.87 -5.71
N ASP A 68 -10.61 2.66 -5.77
CA ASP A 68 -11.72 2.22 -4.91
C ASP A 68 -11.26 1.84 -3.50
N MET A 69 -10.01 1.40 -3.37
CA MET A 69 -9.41 0.96 -2.11
C MET A 69 -7.92 1.31 -2.04
N ILE A 70 -7.44 1.58 -0.82
CA ILE A 70 -6.02 1.82 -0.52
C ILE A 70 -5.48 0.69 0.38
N PHE A 71 -4.38 0.07 -0.03
CA PHE A 71 -3.62 -0.82 0.84
C PHE A 71 -2.45 -0.07 1.48
N HIS A 72 -2.49 0.05 2.81
CA HIS A 72 -1.44 0.69 3.57
C HIS A 72 -0.40 -0.34 4.03
N CYS A 73 0.66 -0.51 3.23
CA CYS A 73 1.74 -1.45 3.55
C CYS A 73 2.70 -0.88 4.59
N ILE A 74 2.81 -1.57 5.72
CA ILE A 74 3.77 -1.29 6.80
C ILE A 74 4.61 -2.55 7.01
N SER A 75 5.94 -2.43 7.04
CA SER A 75 6.82 -3.59 7.28
C SER A 75 6.77 -4.01 8.74
N VAL A 76 6.76 -5.32 9.01
CA VAL A 76 6.96 -5.83 10.36
C VAL A 76 8.33 -5.47 10.93
N GLU A 77 9.28 -5.03 10.12
CA GLU A 77 10.59 -4.51 10.56
C GLU A 77 10.51 -3.11 11.17
N SER A 78 9.40 -2.39 10.95
CA SER A 78 9.21 -1.01 11.43
C SER A 78 9.36 -0.93 12.95
N THR A 79 10.27 -0.12 13.46
CA THR A 79 10.47 0.04 14.91
C THR A 79 9.27 0.71 15.57
N ASP A 80 8.52 1.53 14.83
CA ASP A 80 7.29 2.18 15.27
C ASP A 80 6.25 2.24 14.13
N VAL A 81 5.37 1.22 14.13
CA VAL A 81 4.29 1.08 13.14
C VAL A 81 3.24 2.19 13.25
N THR A 82 3.13 2.84 14.41
CA THR A 82 2.17 3.93 14.67
C THR A 82 2.66 5.21 13.99
N THR A 83 3.93 5.54 14.18
CA THR A 83 4.54 6.70 13.52
C THR A 83 4.53 6.51 12.00
N GLU A 84 4.91 5.33 11.50
CA GLU A 84 4.92 5.04 10.06
C GLU A 84 3.52 5.18 9.43
N TYR A 85 2.48 4.66 10.10
CA TYR A 85 1.10 4.83 9.65
C TYR A 85 0.71 6.31 9.59
N ASN A 86 0.97 7.07 10.65
CA ASN A 86 0.61 8.49 10.71
C ASN A 86 1.34 9.32 9.68
N THR A 87 2.62 9.02 9.36
CA THR A 87 3.36 9.73 8.32
C THR A 87 2.64 9.61 6.98
N VAL A 88 2.28 8.40 6.56
CA VAL A 88 1.58 8.17 5.28
C VAL A 88 0.19 8.82 5.28
N ILE A 89 -0.56 8.74 6.38
CA ILE A 89 -1.87 9.40 6.48
C ILE A 89 -1.73 10.92 6.39
N ASN A 90 -0.73 11.51 7.04
CA ASN A 90 -0.48 12.94 6.97
C ASN A 90 -0.05 13.37 5.57
N GLU A 91 0.73 12.57 4.86
CA GLU A 91 1.07 12.79 3.45
C GLU A 91 -0.19 12.79 2.57
N LEU A 92 -1.05 11.77 2.69
CA LEU A 92 -2.33 11.70 1.98
C LEU A 92 -3.22 12.91 2.29
N LYS A 93 -3.34 13.29 3.57
CA LYS A 93 -4.15 14.42 4.04
C LYS A 93 -3.63 15.76 3.52
N SER A 94 -2.29 15.92 3.45
CA SER A 94 -1.65 17.13 2.94
C SER A 94 -1.94 17.37 1.46
N TYR A 95 -2.15 16.30 0.71
CA TYR A 95 -2.52 16.37 -0.70
C TYR A 95 -4.02 16.60 -0.90
N ASN A 96 -4.84 15.70 -0.35
CA ASN A 96 -6.29 15.79 -0.45
C ASN A 96 -6.90 15.29 0.87
N PRO A 97 -7.55 16.17 1.65
CA PRO A 97 -8.14 15.82 2.94
C PRO A 97 -9.17 14.68 2.89
N ARG A 98 -9.74 14.36 1.72
CA ARG A 98 -10.69 13.27 1.52
C ARG A 98 -10.03 11.91 1.25
N LEU A 99 -8.74 11.85 0.90
CA LEU A 99 -8.08 10.56 0.64
C LEU A 99 -8.01 9.64 1.87
N PRO A 100 -7.74 10.14 3.08
CA PRO A 100 -7.83 9.32 4.30
C PRO A 100 -9.23 8.73 4.56
N GLU A 101 -10.28 9.28 3.96
CA GLU A 101 -11.66 8.77 4.09
C GLU A 101 -11.93 7.59 3.15
N LYS A 102 -11.07 7.34 2.15
CA LYS A 102 -11.22 6.19 1.26
C LYS A 102 -11.10 4.89 2.04
N LYS A 103 -11.82 3.88 1.54
CA LYS A 103 -11.72 2.52 2.06
C LYS A 103 -10.27 2.06 2.05
N SER A 104 -9.80 1.60 3.20
CA SER A 104 -8.41 1.17 3.36
C SER A 104 -8.26 -0.07 4.21
N ILE A 105 -7.22 -0.83 3.91
CA ILE A 105 -6.77 -2.00 4.68
C ILE A 105 -5.30 -1.81 5.00
N ILE A 106 -4.92 -2.02 6.26
CA ILE A 106 -3.52 -2.03 6.65
C ILE A 106 -2.94 -3.41 6.35
N LEU A 107 -1.89 -3.46 5.54
CA LEU A 107 -1.12 -4.68 5.29
C LEU A 107 0.14 -4.62 6.15
N LEU A 108 0.20 -5.46 7.19
CA LEU A 108 1.43 -5.70 7.93
C LEU A 108 2.26 -6.72 7.14
N THR A 109 3.25 -6.23 6.40
CA THR A 109 4.03 -7.00 5.42
C THR A 109 5.27 -7.65 6.03
N LYS A 110 5.85 -8.63 5.31
CA LYS A 110 7.08 -9.36 5.67
C LYS A 110 6.98 -10.11 7.00
N THR A 111 5.79 -10.60 7.34
CA THR A 111 5.52 -11.24 8.63
C THR A 111 6.27 -12.56 8.84
N ASP A 112 6.87 -13.11 7.78
CA ASP A 112 7.82 -14.23 7.84
C ASP A 112 9.09 -13.91 8.65
N LEU A 113 9.43 -12.63 8.86
CA LEU A 113 10.65 -12.22 9.54
C LEU A 113 10.56 -12.26 11.06
N VAL A 114 9.37 -12.47 11.63
CA VAL A 114 9.16 -12.43 13.09
C VAL A 114 8.20 -13.51 13.56
N ASP A 115 8.20 -13.77 14.86
CA ASP A 115 7.24 -14.69 15.46
C ASP A 115 5.82 -14.09 15.58
N LYS A 116 4.86 -14.97 15.87
CA LYS A 116 3.44 -14.62 16.05
C LYS A 116 3.20 -13.55 17.13
N LYS A 117 3.97 -13.58 18.23
CA LYS A 117 3.81 -12.64 19.35
C LYS A 117 4.17 -11.21 18.93
N GLN A 118 5.20 -11.06 18.10
CA GLN A 118 5.60 -9.77 17.53
C GLN A 118 4.56 -9.25 16.53
N ILE A 119 4.01 -10.13 15.69
CA ILE A 119 2.89 -9.78 14.78
C ILE A 119 1.69 -9.29 15.58
N GLU A 120 1.25 -10.05 16.58
CA GLU A 120 0.10 -9.70 17.44
C GLU A 120 0.29 -8.36 18.14
N LYS A 121 1.50 -8.07 18.63
CA LYS A 121 1.84 -6.77 19.24
C LYS A 121 1.64 -5.62 18.25
N LYS A 122 2.21 -5.71 17.04
CA LYS A 122 2.10 -4.67 16.02
C LYS A 122 0.68 -4.51 15.50
N VAL A 123 -0.05 -5.61 15.32
CA VAL A 123 -1.49 -5.57 14.98
C VAL A 123 -2.28 -4.84 16.07
N LYS A 124 -2.00 -5.08 17.35
CA LYS A 124 -2.67 -4.39 18.47
C LYS A 124 -2.41 -2.88 18.45
N GLU A 125 -1.19 -2.46 18.10
CA GLU A 125 -0.85 -1.05 17.95
C GLU A 125 -1.61 -0.41 16.78
N LEU A 126 -1.65 -1.10 15.63
CA LEU A 126 -2.32 -0.63 14.40
C LEU A 126 -3.86 -0.61 14.50
N LYS A 127 -4.46 -1.48 15.34
CA LYS A 127 -5.92 -1.53 15.58
C LYS A 127 -6.51 -0.22 16.08
N LYS A 128 -5.69 0.69 16.60
CA LYS A 128 -6.10 2.04 17.01
C LYS A 128 -6.52 2.91 15.81
N PHE A 129 -6.04 2.58 14.61
CA PHE A 129 -6.25 3.38 13.40
C PHE A 129 -7.28 2.77 12.45
N ASN A 130 -7.22 1.45 12.25
CA ASN A 130 -8.13 0.75 11.37
C ASN A 130 -8.37 -0.67 11.89
N LYS A 131 -9.60 -1.17 11.80
CA LYS A 131 -9.94 -2.55 12.17
C LYS A 131 -9.58 -3.54 11.07
N ALA A 132 -9.56 -3.10 9.80
CA ALA A 132 -9.17 -3.91 8.66
C ALA A 132 -7.64 -3.97 8.57
N ILE A 133 -7.07 -5.04 9.14
CA ILE A 133 -5.63 -5.30 9.15
C ILE A 133 -5.42 -6.73 8.70
N LEU A 134 -4.50 -6.92 7.76
CA LEU A 134 -4.06 -8.24 7.31
C LEU A 134 -2.54 -8.37 7.50
N ALA A 135 -2.11 -9.44 8.16
CA ALA A 135 -0.71 -9.85 8.21
C ALA A 135 -0.39 -10.64 6.94
N VAL A 136 0.63 -10.24 6.19
CA VAL A 136 0.96 -10.83 4.89
C VAL A 136 2.46 -11.04 4.70
N SER A 137 2.80 -12.19 4.14
CA SER A 137 4.13 -12.49 3.62
C SER A 137 4.03 -13.00 2.19
N ILE A 138 4.96 -12.57 1.33
CA ILE A 138 5.08 -13.12 -0.03
C ILE A 138 5.59 -14.58 -0.07
N TYR A 139 6.07 -15.08 1.08
CA TYR A 139 6.55 -16.44 1.26
C TYR A 139 5.53 -17.34 1.98
N ASP A 140 4.37 -16.79 2.39
CA ASP A 140 3.27 -17.54 2.99
C ASP A 140 2.04 -17.51 2.06
N ASP A 141 1.83 -18.62 1.36
CA ASP A 141 0.71 -18.79 0.42
C ASP A 141 -0.66 -18.60 1.08
N LYS A 142 -0.82 -18.99 2.36
CA LYS A 142 -2.11 -18.81 3.07
C LYS A 142 -2.42 -17.33 3.24
N SER A 143 -1.42 -16.53 3.63
CA SER A 143 -1.58 -15.09 3.79
C SER A 143 -1.87 -14.38 2.46
N LEU A 144 -1.24 -14.85 1.37
CA LEU A 144 -1.50 -14.34 0.02
C LEU A 144 -2.91 -14.68 -0.46
N ASP A 145 -3.39 -15.89 -0.18
CA ASP A 145 -4.74 -16.29 -0.56
C ASP A 145 -5.81 -15.50 0.20
N GLU A 146 -5.57 -15.16 1.47
CA GLU A 146 -6.43 -14.25 2.22
C GLU A 146 -6.46 -12.85 1.58
N LEU A 147 -5.31 -12.31 1.19
CA LEU A 147 -5.24 -11.03 0.46
C LEU A 147 -5.95 -11.09 -0.90
N LYS A 148 -5.78 -12.17 -1.66
CA LYS A 148 -6.47 -12.37 -2.95
C LYS A 148 -7.99 -12.40 -2.78
N ARG A 149 -8.51 -13.02 -1.73
CA ARG A 149 -9.96 -13.02 -1.45
C ARG A 149 -10.50 -11.61 -1.24
N LEU A 150 -9.77 -10.75 -0.52
CA LEU A 150 -10.13 -9.33 -0.35
C LEU A 150 -10.13 -8.56 -1.67
N LEU A 151 -9.27 -8.95 -2.63
CA LEU A 151 -9.24 -8.34 -3.96
C LEU A 151 -10.40 -8.80 -4.86
N ILE A 152 -10.94 -10.00 -4.65
CA ILE A 152 -12.05 -10.55 -5.44
C ILE A 152 -13.41 -10.09 -4.90
N ILE A 153 -13.55 -10.08 -3.57
CA ILE A 153 -14.77 -9.71 -2.87
C ILE A 153 -14.76 -8.19 -2.71
N GLU A 154 -15.25 -7.46 -3.71
CA GLU A 154 -15.80 -6.09 -3.64
C GLU A 154 -16.08 -5.50 -5.02
#